data_AF-A0A7Y3UD99-F1
#
_entry.id   AF-A0A7Y3UD99-F1
#
_cell.length_a   1.000
_cell.length_b   1.000
_cell.length_c   1.000
_cell.angle_alpha   90.00
_cell.angle_beta   90.00
_cell.angle_gamma   90.00
#
_symmetry.space_group_name_H-M   'P 1'
#
loop_
_entity.id
_entity.type
_entity.pdbx_description
1 polymer ?
#
loop_
_entity_poly.entity_id
_entity_poly.type
_entity_poly.pdbx_seq_one_letter_code
_entity_poly.pdbx_strand_id
1 'polypeptide(L)'
;MAIQGRHTGTQNQTRPPSPNGDNGNGRDSRGRFANGSLRVKVSGDPESNPAAARQVHTSALSGAVYAEAIGPRFAALFHGLNLGQSAMTFVEDMLRRMAPRDPLEEMLAVQALLAHARVLHLSTLANQQQTPDGIRVIHEYADRASNTYRRLMLALAEYRKPPRGGNSFTAVKQANIAQQQLVMNEKKALPENATNELGFEHDGITDHERTGIQQTLPAES
;
A
#
# COMPACT_ATOMS: atom_id res chain seq x y z
N MET A 1 -68.87 30.81 -25.19
CA MET A 1 -67.76 30.31 -24.35
C MET A 1 -67.50 28.87 -24.74
N ALA A 2 -66.48 28.63 -25.56
CA ALA A 2 -66.10 27.30 -26.03
C ALA A 2 -64.66 27.03 -25.58
N ILE A 3 -64.48 25.99 -24.76
CA ILE A 3 -63.19 25.57 -24.22
C ILE A 3 -62.58 24.59 -25.23
N GLN A 4 -61.53 25.04 -25.92
CA GLN A 4 -60.83 24.28 -26.95
C GLN A 4 -59.65 23.53 -26.33
N GLY A 5 -59.70 22.20 -26.41
CA GLY A 5 -58.74 21.28 -25.79
C GLY A 5 -57.35 21.33 -26.44
N ARG A 6 -56.31 21.29 -25.59
CA ARG A 6 -54.91 21.16 -25.98
C ARG A 6 -54.54 19.67 -26.06
N HIS A 7 -54.24 19.22 -27.27
CA HIS A 7 -53.66 17.90 -27.55
C HIS A 7 -52.20 17.84 -27.08
N THR A 8 -51.89 16.84 -26.25
CA THR A 8 -50.55 16.41 -25.89
C THR A 8 -49.97 15.53 -27.01
N GLY A 9 -49.15 16.13 -27.87
CA GLY A 9 -48.38 15.41 -28.89
C GLY A 9 -47.13 14.79 -28.26
N THR A 10 -47.17 13.49 -27.99
CA THR A 10 -45.99 12.67 -27.66
C THR A 10 -45.21 12.45 -28.96
N GLN A 11 -44.16 13.24 -29.19
CA GLN A 11 -43.22 13.01 -30.27
C GLN A 11 -42.37 11.79 -29.96
N ASN A 12 -42.71 10.68 -30.61
CA ASN A 12 -41.95 9.45 -30.61
C ASN A 12 -40.69 9.66 -31.49
N GLN A 13 -39.61 10.16 -30.88
CA GLN A 13 -38.31 10.28 -31.56
C GLN A 13 -37.73 8.88 -31.77
N THR A 14 -37.96 8.32 -32.96
CA THR A 14 -37.18 7.22 -33.52
C THR A 14 -35.73 7.65 -33.61
N ARG A 15 -34.91 7.18 -32.66
CA ARG A 15 -33.44 7.25 -32.73
C ARG A 15 -32.97 6.58 -34.02
N PRO A 16 -32.05 7.20 -34.78
CA PRO A 16 -31.41 6.53 -35.90
C PRO A 16 -30.63 5.29 -35.40
N PRO A 17 -30.59 4.20 -36.18
CA PRO A 17 -29.79 3.03 -35.84
C PRO A 17 -28.32 3.46 -35.70
N SER A 18 -27.75 3.20 -34.52
CA SER A 18 -26.32 3.36 -34.28
C SER A 18 -25.57 2.52 -35.33
N PRO A 19 -24.57 3.09 -36.03
CA PRO A 19 -23.78 2.34 -36.98
C PRO A 19 -23.06 1.22 -36.23
N ASN A 20 -23.45 -0.01 -36.58
CA ASN A 20 -22.86 -1.24 -36.09
C ASN A 20 -21.33 -1.21 -36.24
N GLY A 21 -20.67 -1.41 -35.11
CA GLY A 21 -19.75 -2.53 -34.94
C GLY A 21 -18.53 -2.51 -35.86
N ASP A 22 -17.68 -1.51 -35.68
CA ASP A 22 -16.28 -1.74 -36.01
C ASP A 22 -15.72 -2.71 -34.97
N ASN A 23 -15.37 -3.91 -35.47
CA ASN A 23 -14.67 -4.96 -34.76
C ASN A 23 -13.31 -4.42 -34.32
N GLY A 24 -13.31 -3.68 -33.22
CA GLY A 24 -12.12 -3.38 -32.44
C GLY A 24 -11.60 -4.71 -31.91
N ASN A 25 -10.83 -5.37 -32.77
CA ASN A 25 -10.08 -6.59 -32.55
C ASN A 25 -9.40 -6.40 -31.19
N GLY A 26 -10.02 -7.00 -30.18
CA GLY A 26 -9.72 -6.75 -28.80
C GLY A 26 -8.24 -6.93 -28.65
N ARG A 27 -7.58 -5.90 -28.14
CA ARG A 27 -6.21 -5.98 -27.62
C ARG A 27 -6.22 -6.99 -26.47
N ASP A 28 -6.37 -8.27 -26.78
CA ASP A 28 -5.92 -9.41 -26.01
C ASP A 28 -4.40 -9.52 -26.14
N SER A 29 -3.72 -8.38 -26.07
CA SER A 29 -2.38 -8.27 -25.52
C SER A 29 -2.47 -8.27 -23.99
N ARG A 30 -3.33 -9.13 -23.41
CA ARG A 30 -2.97 -9.82 -22.17
C ARG A 30 -1.75 -10.62 -22.54
N GLY A 31 -0.59 -9.97 -22.40
CA GLY A 31 0.70 -10.55 -22.68
C GLY A 31 0.66 -11.97 -22.17
N ARG A 32 0.70 -12.92 -23.09
CA ARG A 32 1.03 -14.31 -22.81
C ARG A 32 2.46 -14.21 -22.30
N PHE A 33 2.60 -13.80 -21.03
CA PHE A 33 3.87 -13.80 -20.34
C PHE A 33 4.39 -15.19 -20.63
N ALA A 34 5.55 -15.26 -21.27
CA ALA A 34 6.25 -16.51 -21.41
C ALA A 34 6.42 -16.98 -19.98
N ASN A 35 5.47 -17.79 -19.50
CA ASN A 35 5.36 -18.28 -18.14
C ASN A 35 6.49 -19.29 -18.04
N GLY A 36 7.72 -18.78 -17.93
CA GLY A 36 8.83 -19.52 -17.42
C GLY A 36 8.35 -19.98 -16.06
N SER A 37 7.95 -21.25 -15.99
CA SER A 37 7.53 -21.89 -14.75
C SER A 37 8.67 -21.67 -13.77
N LEU A 38 8.46 -20.76 -12.81
CA LEU A 38 9.44 -20.46 -11.78
C LEU A 38 9.50 -21.70 -10.88
N ARG A 39 10.56 -22.49 -11.05
CA ARG A 39 10.75 -23.70 -10.25
C ARG A 39 11.53 -23.35 -9.00
N VAL A 40 10.83 -23.29 -7.88
CA VAL A 40 11.47 -23.13 -6.57
C VAL A 40 11.86 -24.52 -6.07
N LYS A 41 13.14 -24.73 -5.76
CA LYS A 41 13.61 -25.96 -5.11
C LYS A 41 13.38 -25.83 -3.61
N VAL A 42 12.43 -26.60 -3.08
CA VAL A 42 12.15 -26.67 -1.64
C VAL A 42 12.87 -27.90 -1.08
N SER A 43 13.52 -27.75 0.08
CA SER A 43 14.24 -28.85 0.74
C SER A 43 13.29 -29.74 1.54
N GLY A 44 12.54 -30.58 0.82
CA GLY A 44 11.59 -31.54 1.41
C GLY A 44 10.14 -31.17 1.16
N ASP A 45 9.25 -32.02 1.67
CA ASP A 45 7.80 -31.88 1.51
C ASP A 45 7.25 -30.85 2.52
N PRO A 46 6.61 -29.76 2.05
CA PRO A 46 6.06 -28.73 2.93
C PRO A 46 4.89 -29.23 3.80
N GLU A 47 4.21 -30.31 3.44
CA GLU A 47 3.10 -30.84 4.26
C GLU A 47 3.61 -31.55 5.51
N SER A 48 4.78 -32.19 5.43
CA SER A 48 5.38 -32.97 6.52
C SER A 48 6.53 -32.26 7.23
N ASN A 49 7.15 -31.23 6.62
CA ASN A 49 8.30 -30.52 7.19
C ASN A 49 8.00 -29.02 7.42
N PRO A 50 7.91 -28.54 8.68
CA PRO A 50 7.61 -27.14 8.98
C PRO A 50 8.69 -26.16 8.49
N ALA A 51 9.94 -26.60 8.34
CA ALA A 51 11.01 -25.77 7.76
C ALA A 51 10.80 -25.56 6.25
N ALA A 52 10.36 -26.59 5.54
CA ALA A 52 10.00 -26.50 4.12
C ALA A 52 8.77 -25.60 3.92
N ALA A 53 7.73 -25.76 4.75
CA ALA A 53 6.56 -24.88 4.73
C ALA A 53 6.97 -23.41 4.95
N ARG A 54 7.83 -23.13 5.93
CA ARG A 54 8.36 -21.79 6.17
C ARG A 54 9.08 -21.24 4.94
N GLN A 55 9.98 -22.03 4.34
CA GLN A 55 10.72 -21.62 3.14
C GLN A 55 9.76 -21.23 1.99
N VAL A 56 8.70 -22.00 1.79
CA VAL A 56 7.67 -21.71 0.77
C VAL A 56 6.93 -20.41 1.09
N HIS A 57 6.42 -20.26 2.31
CA HIS A 57 5.58 -19.11 2.66
C HIS A 57 6.36 -17.80 2.85
N THR A 58 7.65 -17.87 3.20
CA THR A 58 8.51 -16.69 3.33
C THR A 58 9.23 -16.41 2.02
N SER A 59 10.32 -17.11 1.74
CA SER A 59 11.20 -16.82 0.59
C SER A 59 10.54 -17.06 -0.76
N ALA A 60 9.82 -18.17 -0.94
CA ALA A 60 9.31 -18.53 -2.26
C ALA A 60 8.15 -17.64 -2.69
N LEU A 61 7.16 -17.48 -1.82
CA LEU A 61 5.99 -16.65 -2.07
C LEU A 61 6.39 -15.18 -2.23
N SER A 62 7.18 -14.63 -1.31
CA SER A 62 7.56 -13.22 -1.39
C SER A 62 8.49 -12.93 -2.58
N GLY A 63 9.40 -13.85 -2.91
CA GLY A 63 10.21 -13.77 -4.11
C GLY A 63 9.38 -13.82 -5.39
N ALA A 64 8.36 -14.67 -5.46
CA ALA A 64 7.47 -14.75 -6.62
C ALA A 64 6.64 -13.47 -6.80
N VAL A 65 6.06 -12.93 -5.72
CA VAL A 65 5.32 -11.66 -5.75
C VAL A 65 6.26 -10.50 -6.12
N TYR A 66 7.48 -10.50 -5.58
CA TYR A 66 8.48 -9.49 -5.93
C TYR A 66 8.86 -9.58 -7.42
N ALA A 67 9.12 -10.79 -7.93
CA ALA A 67 9.41 -11.06 -9.33
C ALA A 67 8.29 -10.60 -10.25
N GLU A 68 7.02 -10.84 -9.88
CA GLU A 68 5.86 -10.39 -10.63
C GLU A 68 5.78 -8.86 -10.67
N ALA A 69 6.03 -8.18 -9.55
CA ALA A 69 5.98 -6.74 -9.45
C ALA A 69 7.03 -6.04 -10.34
N ILE A 70 8.25 -6.57 -10.40
CA ILE A 70 9.37 -5.94 -11.13
C ILE A 70 9.61 -6.51 -12.54
N GLY A 71 9.23 -7.76 -12.77
CA GLY A 71 9.60 -8.54 -13.95
C GLY A 71 9.25 -7.88 -15.28
N PRO A 72 7.99 -7.44 -15.49
CA PRO A 72 7.61 -6.77 -16.73
C PRO A 72 8.44 -5.52 -17.05
N ARG A 73 8.92 -4.80 -16.03
CA ARG A 73 9.73 -3.58 -16.24
C ARG A 73 11.16 -3.90 -16.59
N PHE A 74 11.76 -4.83 -15.89
CA PHE A 74 13.11 -5.27 -16.23
C PHE A 74 13.15 -5.90 -17.62
N ALA A 75 12.15 -6.69 -18.00
CA ALA A 75 12.05 -7.21 -19.36
C ALA A 75 11.95 -6.08 -20.40
N ALA A 76 11.20 -5.01 -20.12
CA ALA A 76 11.10 -3.85 -21.01
C ALA A 76 12.41 -3.05 -21.10
N LEU A 77 13.11 -2.82 -19.98
CA LEU A 77 14.34 -2.05 -19.92
C LEU A 77 15.56 -2.79 -20.46
N PHE A 78 15.60 -4.12 -20.28
CA PHE A 78 16.76 -4.96 -20.56
C PHE A 78 16.48 -5.99 -21.67
N HIS A 79 15.63 -5.63 -22.63
CA HIS A 79 15.35 -6.39 -23.86
C HIS A 79 15.02 -7.88 -23.64
N GLY A 80 14.13 -8.17 -22.70
CA GLY A 80 13.62 -9.53 -22.47
C GLY A 80 14.45 -10.38 -21.49
N LEU A 81 15.41 -9.81 -20.76
CA LEU A 81 16.08 -10.51 -19.67
C LEU A 81 15.07 -11.00 -18.62
N ASN A 82 14.99 -12.31 -18.43
CA ASN A 82 14.14 -12.92 -17.41
C ASN A 82 14.86 -12.89 -16.05
N LEU A 83 14.45 -11.96 -15.20
CA LEU A 83 15.01 -11.75 -13.86
C LEU A 83 14.18 -12.40 -12.75
N GLY A 84 13.24 -13.28 -13.09
CA GLY A 84 12.41 -13.97 -12.08
C GLY A 84 13.26 -14.72 -11.07
N GLN A 85 14.28 -15.45 -11.52
CA GLN A 85 15.19 -16.16 -10.62
C GLN A 85 16.04 -15.20 -9.77
N SER A 86 16.52 -14.09 -10.33
CA SER A 86 17.30 -13.12 -9.55
C SER A 86 16.47 -12.40 -8.50
N ALA A 87 15.18 -12.18 -8.73
CA ALA A 87 14.27 -11.64 -7.72
C ALA A 87 14.14 -12.57 -6.51
N MET A 88 14.02 -13.87 -6.74
CA MET A 88 14.02 -14.89 -5.68
C MET A 88 15.33 -14.86 -4.89
N THR A 89 16.47 -14.91 -5.58
CA THR A 89 17.79 -14.85 -4.95
C THR A 89 18.00 -13.55 -4.15
N PHE A 90 17.50 -12.42 -4.68
CA PHE A 90 17.55 -11.14 -3.99
C PHE A 90 16.73 -11.16 -2.69
N VAL A 91 15.53 -11.71 -2.71
CA VAL A 91 14.67 -11.82 -1.52
C VAL A 91 15.30 -12.73 -0.47
N GLU A 92 15.84 -13.88 -0.88
CA GLU A 92 16.59 -14.77 0.03
C GLU A 92 17.81 -14.07 0.64
N ASP A 93 18.61 -13.35 -0.16
CA ASP A 93 19.76 -12.59 0.32
C ASP A 93 19.34 -11.46 1.26
N MET A 94 18.24 -10.76 0.95
CA MET A 94 17.71 -9.69 1.80
C MET A 94 17.27 -10.22 3.17
N LEU A 95 16.48 -11.31 3.21
CA LEU A 95 16.07 -11.95 4.46
C LEU A 95 17.28 -12.46 5.25
N ARG A 96 18.26 -13.06 4.56
CA ARG A 96 19.52 -13.50 5.18
C ARG A 96 20.29 -12.35 5.81
N ARG A 97 20.42 -11.22 5.12
CA ARG A 97 21.11 -10.01 5.61
C ARG A 97 20.36 -9.31 6.74
N MET A 98 19.03 -9.33 6.71
CA MET A 98 18.25 -8.82 7.82
C MET A 98 18.47 -9.66 9.08
N ALA A 99 18.70 -10.97 8.95
CA ALA A 99 18.94 -11.89 10.05
C ALA A 99 17.88 -11.73 11.18
N PRO A 100 16.60 -12.00 10.88
CA PRO A 100 15.54 -11.87 11.88
C PRO A 100 15.81 -12.78 13.08
N ARG A 101 15.58 -12.25 14.29
CA ARG A 101 15.88 -12.93 15.57
C ARG A 101 14.82 -13.96 15.95
N ASP A 102 13.59 -13.73 15.49
CA ASP A 102 12.43 -14.56 15.79
C ASP A 102 11.41 -14.57 14.63
N PRO A 103 10.38 -15.44 14.67
CA PRO A 103 9.40 -15.54 13.60
C PRO A 103 8.53 -14.28 13.39
N LEU A 104 8.33 -13.46 14.42
CA LEU A 104 7.54 -12.23 14.32
C LEU A 104 8.32 -11.19 13.51
N GLU A 105 9.62 -11.05 13.77
CA GLU A 105 10.51 -10.21 13.00
C GLU A 105 10.62 -10.67 11.54
N GLU A 106 10.72 -11.99 11.30
CA GLU A 106 10.72 -12.57 9.96
C GLU A 106 9.43 -12.23 9.20
N MET A 107 8.27 -12.33 9.85
CA MET A 107 6.98 -11.96 9.24
C MET A 107 6.91 -10.47 8.92
N LEU A 108 7.34 -9.59 9.82
CA LEU A 108 7.37 -8.13 9.58
C LEU A 108 8.32 -7.77 8.42
N ALA A 109 9.47 -8.44 8.33
CA ALA A 109 10.41 -8.29 7.22
C ALA A 109 9.79 -8.69 5.88
N VAL A 110 9.08 -9.82 5.82
CA VAL A 110 8.35 -10.26 4.63
C VAL A 110 7.24 -9.28 4.25
N GLN A 111 6.46 -8.80 5.22
CA GLN A 111 5.41 -7.79 4.98
C GLN A 111 5.99 -6.48 4.42
N ALA A 112 7.12 -6.01 4.96
CA ALA A 112 7.81 -4.83 4.46
C ALA A 112 8.26 -5.02 3.01
N LEU A 113 8.83 -6.18 2.68
CA LEU A 113 9.22 -6.52 1.31
C LEU A 113 8.02 -6.52 0.35
N LEU A 114 6.89 -7.13 0.73
CA LEU A 114 5.69 -7.16 -0.10
C LEU A 114 5.09 -5.76 -0.31
N ALA A 115 5.12 -4.92 0.73
CA ALA A 115 4.73 -3.52 0.61
C ALA A 115 5.65 -2.77 -0.36
N HIS A 116 6.96 -3.01 -0.31
CA HIS A 116 7.91 -2.43 -1.26
C HIS A 116 7.66 -2.91 -2.70
N ALA A 117 7.39 -4.20 -2.92
CA ALA A 117 7.00 -4.72 -4.23
C ALA A 117 5.76 -3.99 -4.79
N ARG A 118 4.75 -3.80 -3.93
CA ARG A 118 3.53 -3.06 -4.29
C ARG A 118 3.82 -1.61 -4.65
N VAL A 119 4.71 -0.92 -3.93
CA VAL A 119 5.15 0.45 -4.26
C VAL A 119 5.75 0.47 -5.66
N LEU A 120 6.72 -0.41 -5.95
CA LEU A 120 7.37 -0.48 -7.27
C LEU A 120 6.37 -0.73 -8.39
N HIS A 121 5.40 -1.63 -8.17
CA HIS A 121 4.35 -1.94 -9.13
C HIS A 121 3.42 -0.74 -9.37
N LEU A 122 2.96 -0.07 -8.32
CA LEU A 122 2.06 1.08 -8.44
C LEU A 122 2.76 2.30 -9.05
N SER A 123 3.99 2.61 -8.66
CA SER A 123 4.80 3.68 -9.27
C SER A 123 5.01 3.41 -10.77
N THR A 124 5.24 2.14 -11.11
CA THR A 124 5.32 1.70 -12.50
C THR A 124 4.01 1.93 -13.26
N LEU A 125 2.87 1.52 -12.67
CA LEU A 125 1.56 1.73 -13.28
C LEU A 125 1.22 3.21 -13.44
N ALA A 126 1.60 4.05 -12.48
CA ALA A 126 1.40 5.50 -12.54
C ALA A 126 2.08 6.11 -13.77
N ASN A 127 3.33 5.71 -14.03
CA ASN A 127 4.11 6.17 -15.20
C ASN A 127 3.53 5.74 -16.56
N GLN A 128 2.60 4.78 -16.58
CA GLN A 128 1.91 4.32 -17.80
C GLN A 128 0.53 4.95 -18.00
N GLN A 129 -0.01 5.62 -16.99
CA GLN A 129 -1.30 6.26 -17.13
C GLN A 129 -1.19 7.45 -18.09
N GLN A 130 -2.13 7.52 -19.02
CA GLN A 130 -2.23 8.62 -19.99
C GLN A 130 -3.38 9.57 -19.65
N THR A 131 -4.33 9.12 -18.84
CA THR A 131 -5.48 9.94 -18.43
C THR A 131 -5.14 10.70 -17.15
N PRO A 132 -5.48 12.01 -17.05
CA PRO A 132 -5.23 12.79 -15.84
C PRO A 132 -5.84 12.16 -14.58
N ASP A 133 -7.06 11.63 -14.68
CA ASP A 133 -7.74 10.97 -13.56
C ASP A 133 -7.02 9.69 -13.14
N GLY A 134 -6.56 8.89 -14.10
CA GLY A 134 -5.80 7.67 -13.83
C GLY A 134 -4.46 7.95 -13.16
N ILE A 135 -3.75 8.98 -13.63
CA ILE A 135 -2.51 9.46 -13.02
C ILE A 135 -2.76 9.81 -11.55
N ARG A 136 -3.76 10.65 -11.26
CA ARG A 136 -4.10 11.07 -9.89
C ARG A 136 -4.40 9.88 -8.98
N VAL A 137 -5.29 8.98 -9.43
CA VAL A 137 -5.74 7.82 -8.63
C VAL A 137 -4.58 6.88 -8.33
N ILE A 138 -3.75 6.54 -9.32
CA ILE A 138 -2.66 5.57 -9.10
C ILE A 138 -1.53 6.19 -8.26
N HIS A 139 -1.21 7.47 -8.44
CA HIS A 139 -0.25 8.15 -7.56
C HIS A 139 -0.71 8.15 -6.11
N GLU A 140 -1.98 8.41 -5.84
CA GLU A 140 -2.54 8.34 -4.48
C GLU A 140 -2.37 6.93 -3.88
N TYR A 141 -2.63 5.87 -4.64
CA TYR A 141 -2.40 4.50 -4.17
C TYR A 141 -0.91 4.20 -3.95
N ALA A 142 -0.02 4.70 -4.82
CA ALA A 142 1.42 4.55 -4.67
C ALA A 142 1.93 5.24 -3.40
N ASP A 143 1.42 6.42 -3.08
CA ASP A 143 1.75 7.17 -1.86
C ASP A 143 1.26 6.44 -0.61
N ARG A 144 0.02 5.94 -0.61
CA ARG A 144 -0.52 5.11 0.49
C ARG A 144 0.31 3.84 0.71
N ALA A 145 0.73 3.17 -0.36
CA ALA A 145 1.60 1.99 -0.28
C ALA A 145 2.98 2.36 0.28
N SER A 146 3.55 3.50 -0.15
CA SER A 146 4.85 3.99 0.32
C SER A 146 4.82 4.35 1.81
N ASN A 147 3.74 4.98 2.26
CA ASN A 147 3.54 5.26 3.68
C ASN A 147 3.40 3.97 4.50
N THR A 148 2.70 2.97 3.97
CA THR A 148 2.60 1.64 4.62
C THR A 148 3.97 0.98 4.75
N TYR A 149 4.78 0.99 3.68
CA TYR A 149 6.14 0.48 3.71
C TYR A 149 7.00 1.20 4.76
N ARG A 150 6.94 2.55 4.80
CA ARG A 150 7.63 3.35 5.82
C ARG A 150 7.22 2.95 7.24
N ARG A 151 5.92 2.80 7.53
CA ARG A 151 5.41 2.38 8.85
C ARG A 151 5.94 1.00 9.24
N LEU A 152 5.98 0.05 8.31
CA LEU A 152 6.54 -1.29 8.54
C LEU A 152 8.05 -1.24 8.85
N MET A 153 8.82 -0.41 8.14
CA MET A 153 10.24 -0.21 8.43
C MET A 153 10.49 0.42 9.80
N LEU A 154 9.66 1.39 10.21
CA LEU A 154 9.71 1.97 11.56
C LEU A 154 9.31 0.94 12.63
N ALA A 155 8.31 0.11 12.38
CA ALA A 155 7.90 -0.96 13.28
C ALA A 155 9.03 -1.99 13.46
N LEU A 156 9.71 -2.39 12.39
CA LEU A 156 10.90 -3.25 12.47
C LEU A 156 12.03 -2.60 13.27
N ALA A 157 12.29 -1.31 13.04
CA ALA A 157 13.31 -0.58 13.79
C ALA A 157 12.95 -0.48 15.28
N GLU A 158 11.69 -0.24 15.63
CA GLU A 158 11.22 -0.20 17.02
C GLU A 158 11.29 -1.59 17.67
N TYR A 159 10.88 -2.64 16.96
CA TYR A 159 10.94 -4.02 17.44
C TYR A 159 12.37 -4.46 17.78
N ARG A 160 13.36 -3.99 17.02
CA ARG A 160 14.78 -4.27 17.27
C ARG A 160 15.38 -3.50 18.44
N LYS A 161 14.76 -2.41 18.88
CA LYS A 161 15.27 -1.64 20.01
C LYS A 161 15.20 -2.52 21.26
N PRO A 162 16.29 -2.65 22.02
CA PRO A 162 16.21 -3.37 23.28
C PRO A 162 15.11 -2.74 24.14
N PRO A 163 14.36 -3.53 24.93
CA PRO A 163 13.43 -2.99 25.91
C PRO A 163 14.18 -1.89 26.67
N ARG A 164 13.62 -0.67 26.70
CA ARG A 164 14.25 0.47 27.39
C ARG A 164 14.27 0.16 28.90
N GLY A 165 15.22 -0.66 29.33
CA GLY A 165 15.33 -1.23 30.66
C GLY A 165 15.80 -0.24 31.72
N GLY A 166 15.42 1.04 31.65
CA GLY A 166 16.03 2.01 32.56
C GLY A 166 15.50 3.43 32.51
N ASN A 167 14.18 3.68 32.50
CA ASN A 167 13.66 5.00 32.92
C ASN A 167 12.21 5.01 33.45
N SER A 168 11.54 3.87 33.53
CA SER A 168 10.56 3.65 34.59
C SER A 168 11.29 3.14 35.84
N PHE A 169 12.31 3.88 36.29
CA PHE A 169 12.61 3.85 37.71
C PHE A 169 11.40 4.54 38.36
N THR A 170 10.37 3.76 38.68
CA THR A 170 9.38 4.19 39.67
C THR A 170 10.21 4.34 40.92
N ALA A 171 10.66 5.57 41.20
CA ALA A 171 11.32 5.85 42.46
C ALA A 171 10.27 5.59 43.53
N VAL A 172 10.26 4.37 44.07
CA VAL A 172 9.45 4.04 45.23
C VAL A 172 10.11 4.79 46.39
N LYS A 173 9.74 6.05 46.56
CA LYS A 173 10.10 6.81 47.76
C LYS A 173 9.29 6.21 48.89
N GLN A 174 9.94 5.36 49.68
CA GLN A 174 9.41 4.96 50.97
C GLN A 174 9.60 6.13 51.93
N ALA A 175 8.50 6.71 52.39
CA ALA A 175 8.51 7.66 53.50
C ALA A 175 8.03 6.93 54.76
N ASN A 176 8.87 6.90 55.79
CA ASN A 176 8.48 6.39 57.10
C ASN A 176 7.97 7.56 57.93
N ILE A 177 6.65 7.73 58.01
CA ILE A 177 5.99 8.78 58.78
C ILE A 177 5.32 8.08 59.95
N ALA A 178 5.75 8.39 61.18
CA ALA A 178 5.14 7.89 62.42
C ALA A 178 5.01 6.36 62.54
N GLN A 179 6.09 5.61 62.24
CA GLN A 179 6.13 4.13 62.28
C GLN A 179 5.19 3.42 61.28
N GLN A 180 4.54 4.16 60.38
CA GLN A 180 3.77 3.59 59.29
C GLN A 180 4.56 3.68 58.00
N GLN A 181 4.80 2.54 57.36
CA GLN A 181 5.46 2.46 56.07
C GLN A 181 4.43 2.75 54.98
N LEU A 182 4.47 3.96 54.41
CA LEU A 182 3.62 4.32 53.28
C LEU A 182 4.40 4.16 51.97
N VAL A 183 3.90 3.30 51.07
CA VAL A 183 4.45 3.12 49.73
C VAL A 183 3.65 4.00 48.77
N MET A 184 4.17 5.18 48.43
CA MET A 184 3.57 6.04 47.41
C MET A 184 4.05 5.61 46.02
N ASN A 185 3.16 5.00 45.25
CA ASN A 185 3.36 4.83 43.82
C ASN A 185 2.96 6.13 43.12
N GLU A 186 3.91 7.05 42.93
CA GLU A 186 3.70 8.18 42.01
C GLU A 186 3.49 7.60 40.61
N LYS A 187 2.25 7.67 40.11
CA LYS A 187 1.95 7.43 38.70
C LYS A 187 2.61 8.55 37.91
N LYS A 188 3.86 8.35 37.50
CA LYS A 188 4.52 9.19 36.51
C LYS A 188 3.59 9.17 35.29
N ALA A 189 3.05 10.32 34.91
CA ALA A 189 2.24 10.45 33.71
C ALA A 189 2.98 9.72 32.59
N LEU A 190 2.38 8.64 32.09
CA LEU A 190 2.94 7.92 30.95
C LEU A 190 3.14 8.96 29.85
N PRO A 191 4.28 8.94 29.13
CA PRO A 191 4.36 9.73 27.90
C PRO A 191 3.16 9.30 27.06
N GLU A 192 2.27 10.26 26.77
CA GLU A 192 1.16 10.08 25.87
C GLU A 192 1.64 9.28 24.67
N ASN A 193 0.93 8.19 24.41
CA ASN A 193 1.31 7.14 23.50
C ASN A 193 2.07 7.68 22.28
N ALA A 194 3.35 7.33 22.17
CA ALA A 194 4.07 7.36 20.90
C ALA A 194 3.55 6.23 19.96
N THR A 195 2.24 5.98 19.98
CA THR A 195 1.56 5.24 18.95
C THR A 195 1.68 6.07 17.68
N ASN A 196 2.41 5.53 16.72
CA ASN A 196 2.43 5.86 15.30
C ASN A 196 1.05 5.72 14.60
N GLU A 197 -0.03 5.94 15.35
CA GLU A 197 -1.45 5.89 15.00
C GLU A 197 -2.04 7.30 14.85
N LEU A 198 -1.27 8.38 15.13
CA LEU A 198 -1.55 9.69 14.54
C LEU A 198 -1.25 9.60 13.04
N GLY A 199 -2.07 8.81 12.36
CA GLY A 199 -2.26 8.93 10.92
C GLY A 199 -2.51 10.39 10.62
N PHE A 200 -2.06 10.82 9.43
CA PHE A 200 -2.45 12.08 8.84
C PHE A 200 -3.91 12.33 9.20
N GLU A 201 -4.17 13.24 10.14
CA GLU A 201 -5.46 13.90 10.18
C GLU A 201 -5.58 14.44 8.77
N HIS A 202 -6.51 13.86 8.04
CA HIS A 202 -6.85 14.30 6.72
C HIS A 202 -7.43 15.68 7.00
N ASP A 203 -6.57 16.70 6.95
CA ASP A 203 -6.97 18.09 7.06
C ASP A 203 -8.09 18.20 6.04
N GLY A 204 -9.31 18.30 6.58
CA GLY A 204 -10.48 18.47 5.79
C GLY A 204 -10.24 19.74 5.04
N ILE A 205 -9.85 19.62 3.77
CA ILE A 205 -10.16 20.62 2.77
C ILE A 205 -11.68 20.61 2.72
N THR A 206 -12.29 21.29 3.68
CA THR A 206 -13.66 21.70 3.64
C THR A 206 -13.73 22.66 2.47
N ASP A 207 -14.38 22.20 1.40
CA ASP A 207 -14.75 22.93 0.19
C ASP A 207 -15.70 24.12 0.50
N HIS A 208 -15.31 25.02 1.41
CA HIS A 208 -16.13 26.15 1.84
C HIS A 208 -15.75 27.51 1.24
N GLU A 209 -14.78 27.59 0.33
CA GLU A 209 -14.46 28.85 -0.36
C GLU A 209 -14.42 28.72 -1.89
N ARG A 210 -15.49 28.17 -2.47
CA ARG A 210 -15.91 28.53 -3.84
C ARG A 210 -17.03 29.58 -3.78
N THR A 211 -16.79 30.66 -3.04
CA THR A 211 -17.63 31.86 -3.04
C THR A 211 -17.15 32.77 -4.17
N GLY A 212 -18.04 33.06 -5.10
CA GLY A 212 -17.71 33.64 -6.40
C GLY A 212 -17.07 35.02 -6.36
N ILE A 213 -16.02 35.18 -7.14
CA ILE A 213 -15.60 36.47 -7.68
C ILE A 213 -16.33 36.62 -9.01
N GLN A 214 -17.51 37.25 -8.99
CA GLN A 214 -18.10 37.86 -10.17
C GLN A 214 -17.21 39.04 -10.56
N GLN A 215 -16.40 38.83 -11.60
CA GLN A 215 -15.65 39.89 -12.25
C GLN A 215 -16.64 40.64 -13.17
N THR A 216 -17.18 41.75 -12.69
CA THR A 216 -17.94 42.70 -13.52
C THR A 216 -16.96 43.47 -14.41
N LEU A 217 -17.01 43.20 -15.71
CA LEU A 217 -16.33 44.02 -16.72
C LEU A 217 -17.12 45.32 -16.94
N PRO A 218 -16.47 46.50 -16.92
CA PRO A 218 -17.12 47.74 -17.31
C PRO A 218 -17.35 47.76 -18.83
N ALA A 219 -18.55 48.19 -19.22
CA ALA A 219 -18.90 48.48 -20.61
C ALA A 219 -18.20 49.78 -21.04
N GLU A 220 -17.31 49.68 -22.01
CA GLU A 220 -16.76 50.85 -22.71
C GLU A 220 -17.77 51.38 -23.74
N SER A 221 -17.81 52.72 -23.82
CA SER A 221 -18.74 53.56 -24.59
C SER A 221 -18.18 53.90 -25.97
#